data_AF-Q5HBM5-F1
#
_entry.id   AF-Q5HBM5-F1
#
_cell.length_a   1.000
_cell.length_b   1.000
_cell.length_c   1.000
_cell.angle_alpha   90.00
_cell.angle_beta   90.00
_cell.angle_gamma   90.00
#
_symmetry.space_group_name_H-M   'P 1'
#
loop_
_entity.id
_entity.type
_entity.pdbx_description
1 polymer ?
#
loop_
_entity_poly.entity_id
_entity_poly.type
_entity_poly.pdbx_seq_one_letter_code
_entity_poly.pdbx_strand_id
1 'polypeptide(L)'
;MRVLLSNDDGFHANGIKALKEIVIKSGIASEIWVVAPLNNCSGSGRSVGLNVKVQVSKVSDTEFIVDSTPSTSVFLALRKIMNYKPDLILSGINHGVNIGNDVWYSGTVAAAAEGAAINIPSIAISQEYDNKSGEINWVNPQRFLKQIIEMLMNVSFWNKSTVMNVNFPLMPAKGIKFTDQGKYVPCNEIEKNESSDDSNVSYTITRITPNKKNRAQCDGSIKAIDEGYITITPLKFDMTDFDVLTSLNSLK
;
A
#
# COMPACT_ATOMS: atom_id res chain seq x y z
N MET A 1 3.97 0.75 21.89
CA MET A 1 3.19 0.33 20.71
C MET A 1 3.97 -0.74 19.98
N ARG A 2 3.35 -1.89 19.66
CA ARG A 2 3.91 -2.91 18.77
C ARG A 2 3.51 -2.60 17.34
N VAL A 3 4.48 -2.50 16.44
CA VAL A 3 4.24 -2.15 15.04
C VAL A 3 4.62 -3.32 14.15
N LEU A 4 3.72 -3.71 13.25
CA LEU A 4 4.00 -4.68 12.18
C LEU A 4 4.28 -3.94 10.88
N LEU A 5 5.40 -4.26 10.24
CA LEU A 5 5.82 -3.76 8.94
C LEU A 5 5.65 -4.84 7.86
N SER A 6 5.15 -4.45 6.71
CA SER A 6 5.08 -5.26 5.49
C SER A 6 5.33 -4.37 4.28
N ASN A 7 5.59 -4.94 3.10
CA ASN A 7 5.69 -4.21 1.83
C ASN A 7 5.55 -5.21 0.67
N ASP A 8 4.76 -4.89 -0.35
CA ASP A 8 4.60 -5.77 -1.51
C ASP A 8 5.80 -5.80 -2.45
N ASP A 9 6.69 -4.81 -2.36
CA ASP A 9 8.00 -4.85 -3.05
C ASP A 9 8.90 -6.00 -2.58
N GLY A 10 8.58 -6.62 -1.44
CA GLY A 10 9.33 -7.74 -0.85
C GLY A 10 10.13 -7.37 0.39
N PHE A 11 10.51 -8.39 1.17
CA PHE A 11 11.23 -8.26 2.44
C PHE A 11 12.59 -7.55 2.28
N HIS A 12 13.27 -7.75 1.16
CA HIS A 12 14.58 -7.16 0.90
C HIS A 12 14.51 -5.76 0.26
N ALA A 13 13.32 -5.24 -0.04
CA ALA A 13 13.14 -3.96 -0.72
C ALA A 13 13.69 -2.78 0.09
N ASN A 14 14.14 -1.74 -0.60
CA ASN A 14 14.67 -0.54 0.05
C ASN A 14 13.59 0.21 0.84
N GLY A 15 12.34 0.18 0.35
CA GLY A 15 11.22 0.88 0.98
C GLY A 15 10.86 0.35 2.37
N ILE A 16 10.87 -0.97 2.60
CA ILE A 16 10.59 -1.54 3.93
C ILE A 16 11.76 -1.33 4.91
N LYS A 17 13.00 -1.33 4.41
CA LYS A 17 14.19 -0.98 5.20
C LYS A 17 14.14 0.49 5.65
N ALA A 18 13.82 1.39 4.73
CA ALA A 18 13.64 2.82 5.03
C ALA A 18 12.49 3.03 6.03
N LEU A 19 11.36 2.33 5.85
CA LEU A 19 10.25 2.39 6.79
C LEU A 19 10.68 1.93 8.20
N LYS A 20 11.36 0.79 8.31
CA LYS A 20 11.88 0.27 9.57
C LYS A 20 12.80 1.28 10.26
N GLU A 21 13.72 1.88 9.50
CA GLU A 21 14.65 2.89 10.03
C GLU A 21 13.91 4.13 10.56
N ILE A 22 12.91 4.63 9.83
CA ILE A 22 12.08 5.77 10.25
C ILE A 22 11.35 5.43 11.56
N VAL A 23 10.74 4.25 11.65
CA VAL A 23 10.01 3.83 12.85
C VAL A 23 10.95 3.71 14.05
N ILE A 24 12.14 3.10 13.89
CA ILE A 24 13.15 3.02 14.95
C ILE A 24 13.55 4.42 15.43
N LYS A 25 13.98 5.29 14.51
CA LYS A 25 14.47 6.65 14.84
C LYS A 25 13.37 7.53 15.45
N SER A 26 12.12 7.30 15.10
CA SER A 26 11.00 8.09 15.60
C SER A 26 10.68 7.84 17.08
N GLY A 27 11.02 6.65 17.61
CA GLY A 27 10.69 6.22 18.97
C GLY A 27 9.21 5.87 19.20
N ILE A 28 8.38 5.81 18.15
CA ILE A 28 6.93 5.54 18.30
C ILE A 28 6.62 4.08 18.69
N ALA A 29 7.53 3.15 18.38
CA ALA A 29 7.36 1.72 18.59
C ALA A 29 8.29 1.21 19.69
N SER A 30 7.74 0.44 20.62
CA SER A 30 8.52 -0.31 21.61
C SER A 30 8.99 -1.66 21.06
N GLU A 31 8.31 -2.17 20.03
CA GLU A 31 8.59 -3.45 19.39
C GLU A 31 8.22 -3.36 17.91
N ILE A 32 9.10 -3.84 17.04
CA ILE A 32 8.93 -3.77 15.59
C ILE A 32 9.06 -5.17 15.02
N TRP A 33 8.01 -5.59 14.32
CA TRP A 33 7.95 -6.84 13.58
C TRP A 33 7.99 -6.55 12.09
N VAL A 34 8.65 -7.41 11.32
CA VAL A 34 8.70 -7.33 9.86
C VAL A 34 8.25 -8.68 9.32
N VAL A 35 7.11 -8.71 8.63
CA VAL A 35 6.63 -9.90 7.93
C VAL A 35 6.21 -9.48 6.54
N ALA A 36 6.97 -9.91 5.54
CA ALA A 36 6.82 -9.45 4.17
C ALA A 36 7.07 -10.60 3.17
N PRO A 37 6.54 -10.46 1.94
CA PRO A 37 6.74 -11.45 0.90
C PRO A 37 8.22 -11.60 0.52
N LEU A 38 8.61 -12.79 0.06
CA LEU A 38 9.98 -13.05 -0.42
C LEU A 38 10.31 -12.18 -1.64
N ASN A 39 9.40 -12.16 -2.61
CA ASN A 39 9.56 -11.51 -3.89
C ASN A 39 8.58 -10.33 -4.02
N ASN A 40 8.90 -9.43 -4.96
CA ASN A 40 7.98 -8.37 -5.36
C ASN A 40 6.67 -8.98 -5.88
N CYS A 41 5.55 -8.52 -5.34
CA CYS A 41 4.19 -8.92 -5.68
C CYS A 41 3.34 -7.73 -6.19
N SER A 42 3.94 -6.82 -6.95
CA SER A 42 3.24 -5.66 -7.54
C SER A 42 2.00 -6.09 -8.32
N GLY A 43 0.90 -5.34 -8.15
CA GLY A 43 -0.37 -5.64 -8.83
C GLY A 43 -1.14 -6.84 -8.26
N SER A 44 -0.68 -7.45 -7.15
CA SER A 44 -1.30 -8.64 -6.57
C SER A 44 -2.67 -8.41 -5.92
N GLY A 45 -3.05 -7.15 -5.69
CA GLY A 45 -4.27 -6.79 -4.96
C GLY A 45 -4.42 -7.52 -3.63
N ARG A 46 -5.67 -7.75 -3.19
CA ARG A 46 -6.00 -8.55 -2.00
C ARG A 46 -6.12 -10.03 -2.34
N SER A 47 -5.01 -10.73 -2.40
CA SER A 47 -4.94 -12.17 -2.67
C SER A 47 -4.39 -12.95 -1.49
N VAL A 48 -5.07 -14.01 -1.07
CA VAL A 48 -4.61 -14.91 0.01
C VAL A 48 -4.39 -16.31 -0.59
N GLY A 49 -3.25 -16.92 -0.30
CA GLY A 49 -2.95 -18.29 -0.73
C GLY A 49 -3.82 -19.32 -0.02
N LEU A 50 -4.98 -19.66 -0.59
CA LEU A 50 -5.85 -20.72 -0.08
C LEU A 50 -5.41 -22.08 -0.61
N ASN A 51 -5.40 -23.10 0.25
CA ASN A 51 -5.08 -24.50 -0.11
C ASN A 51 -3.71 -24.69 -0.79
N VAL A 52 -2.78 -23.76 -0.57
CA VAL A 52 -1.39 -23.86 -1.03
C VAL A 52 -0.45 -23.92 0.17
N LYS A 53 0.66 -24.65 0.02
CA LYS A 53 1.71 -24.66 1.03
C LYS A 53 2.47 -23.32 0.96
N VAL A 54 2.46 -22.57 2.05
CA VAL A 54 3.23 -21.32 2.18
C VAL A 54 4.47 -21.58 3.01
N GLN A 55 5.65 -21.29 2.45
CA GLN A 55 6.91 -21.37 3.18
C GLN A 55 7.14 -20.08 3.96
N VAL A 56 7.53 -20.20 5.23
CA VAL A 56 7.92 -19.06 6.08
C VAL A 56 9.34 -19.29 6.56
N SER A 57 10.21 -18.31 6.32
CA SER A 57 11.61 -18.31 6.75
C SER A 57 11.82 -17.28 7.83
N LYS A 58 12.35 -17.69 8.99
CA LYS A 58 12.73 -16.79 10.09
C LYS A 58 14.10 -16.18 9.79
N VAL A 59 14.18 -14.85 9.78
CA VAL A 59 15.43 -14.09 9.60
C VAL A 59 15.99 -13.66 10.96
N SER A 60 15.12 -13.21 11.86
CA SER A 60 15.44 -12.88 13.26
C SER A 60 14.21 -13.13 14.14
N ASP A 61 14.27 -12.79 15.43
CA ASP A 61 13.16 -13.04 16.36
C ASP A 61 11.86 -12.29 16.00
N THR A 62 11.96 -11.15 15.32
CA THR A 62 10.81 -10.36 14.89
C THR A 62 10.73 -10.16 13.38
N GLU A 63 11.54 -10.89 12.60
CA GLU A 63 11.59 -10.73 11.14
C GLU A 63 11.44 -12.04 10.39
N PHE A 64 10.48 -12.07 9.47
CA PHE A 64 10.07 -13.26 8.75
C PHE A 64 9.81 -12.95 7.28
N ILE A 65 10.26 -13.85 6.42
CA ILE A 65 10.00 -13.84 4.99
C ILE A 65 8.92 -14.88 4.69
N VAL A 66 7.92 -14.50 3.91
CA VAL A 66 6.82 -15.39 3.50
C VAL A 66 6.87 -15.58 1.99
N ASP A 67 6.96 -16.82 1.51
CA ASP A 67 6.94 -17.11 0.07
C ASP A 67 5.49 -17.17 -0.44
N SER A 68 4.84 -16.00 -0.44
CA SER A 68 3.46 -15.79 -0.88
C SER A 68 3.18 -14.29 -1.04
N THR A 69 1.92 -13.92 -1.13
CA THR A 69 1.48 -12.53 -1.35
C THR A 69 1.63 -11.65 -0.09
N PRO A 70 1.57 -10.32 -0.23
CA PRO A 70 1.63 -9.38 0.89
C PRO A 70 0.49 -9.58 1.88
N SER A 71 -0.74 -9.81 1.39
CA SER A 71 -1.88 -10.13 2.25
C SER A 71 -1.69 -11.45 3.00
N THR A 72 -1.15 -12.49 2.35
CA THR A 72 -0.83 -13.75 3.04
C THR A 72 0.23 -13.53 4.13
N SER A 73 1.23 -12.68 3.85
CA SER A 73 2.28 -12.33 4.81
C SER A 73 1.70 -11.73 6.09
N VAL A 74 0.84 -10.71 5.95
CA VAL A 74 0.15 -10.09 7.09
C VAL A 74 -0.85 -11.06 7.73
N PHE A 75 -1.58 -11.85 6.94
CA PHE A 75 -2.55 -12.83 7.44
C PHE A 75 -1.88 -13.84 8.39
N LEU A 76 -0.71 -14.37 8.00
CA LEU A 76 0.10 -15.28 8.82
C LEU A 76 0.75 -14.57 10.00
N ALA A 77 1.21 -13.31 9.81
CA ALA A 77 1.73 -12.48 10.89
C ALA A 77 0.75 -12.41 12.05
N LEU A 78 -0.50 -12.05 11.75
CA LEU A 78 -1.56 -11.80 12.74
C LEU A 78 -2.12 -13.07 13.40
N ARG A 79 -1.93 -14.24 12.80
CA ARG A 79 -2.59 -15.49 13.24
C ARG A 79 -1.64 -16.58 13.72
N LYS A 80 -0.36 -16.54 13.33
CA LYS A 80 0.60 -17.63 13.58
C LYS A 80 2.00 -17.18 13.96
N ILE A 81 2.52 -16.10 13.37
CA ILE A 81 3.91 -15.68 13.58
C ILE A 81 4.04 -14.80 14.82
N MET A 82 3.18 -13.77 14.95
CA MET A 82 3.19 -12.91 16.11
C MET A 82 2.39 -13.55 17.24
N ASN A 83 2.99 -13.63 18.44
CA ASN A 83 2.30 -14.11 19.64
C ASN A 83 1.25 -13.12 20.16
N TYR A 84 1.35 -11.85 19.75
CA TYR A 84 0.43 -10.79 20.13
C TYR A 84 0.02 -9.97 18.92
N LYS A 85 -1.21 -9.45 18.93
CA LYS A 85 -1.66 -8.54 17.86
C LYS A 85 -0.83 -7.25 17.86
N PRO A 86 -0.42 -6.72 16.68
CA PRO A 86 0.17 -5.39 16.61
C PRO A 86 -0.88 -4.32 16.97
N ASP A 87 -0.41 -3.19 17.48
CA ASP A 87 -1.24 -2.01 17.73
C ASP A 87 -1.39 -1.15 16.46
N LEU A 88 -0.46 -1.30 15.51
CA LEU A 88 -0.42 -0.58 14.24
C LEU A 88 0.25 -1.44 13.17
N ILE A 89 -0.32 -1.46 11.98
CA ILE A 89 0.32 -2.02 10.77
C ILE A 89 0.74 -0.87 9.87
N LEU A 90 1.99 -0.88 9.44
CA LEU A 90 2.52 0.02 8.41
C LEU A 90 2.94 -0.83 7.21
N SER A 91 2.25 -0.67 6.09
CA SER A 91 2.56 -1.36 4.84
C SER A 91 3.25 -0.39 3.89
N GLY A 92 4.49 -0.68 3.48
CA GLY A 92 5.30 0.15 2.60
C GLY A 92 6.75 0.29 3.07
N ILE A 93 7.49 1.33 2.69
CA ILE A 93 7.07 2.34 1.71
C ILE A 93 7.09 1.71 0.31
N ASN A 94 5.96 1.75 -0.38
CA ASN A 94 5.83 1.23 -1.75
C ASN A 94 6.63 2.08 -2.75
N HIS A 95 7.27 1.41 -3.70
CA HIS A 95 7.88 2.03 -4.88
C HIS A 95 6.80 2.46 -5.88
N GLY A 96 6.32 3.70 -5.74
CA GLY A 96 5.24 4.24 -6.58
C GLY A 96 3.99 4.56 -5.77
N VAL A 97 3.21 5.51 -6.28
CA VAL A 97 1.99 5.99 -5.66
C VAL A 97 0.82 5.02 -5.86
N ASN A 98 -0.02 4.89 -4.85
CA ASN A 98 -1.28 4.17 -4.89
C ASN A 98 -2.43 5.19 -4.80
N ILE A 99 -2.77 5.80 -5.93
CA ILE A 99 -3.78 6.86 -6.07
C ILE A 99 -4.86 6.44 -7.05
N GLY A 100 -6.07 7.00 -6.93
CA GLY A 100 -7.18 6.66 -7.82
C GLY A 100 -7.46 5.16 -7.86
N ASN A 101 -7.64 4.61 -9.06
CA ASN A 101 -7.99 3.21 -9.24
C ASN A 101 -6.83 2.22 -9.00
N ASP A 102 -5.57 2.67 -8.89
CA ASP A 102 -4.42 1.79 -8.63
C ASP A 102 -4.52 1.14 -7.26
N VAL A 103 -5.23 1.79 -6.33
CA VAL A 103 -5.53 1.29 -4.99
C VAL A 103 -6.12 -0.14 -5.04
N TRP A 104 -6.88 -0.48 -6.08
CA TRP A 104 -7.48 -1.81 -6.25
C TRP A 104 -6.45 -2.90 -6.53
N TYR A 105 -5.35 -2.56 -7.21
CA TYR A 105 -4.29 -3.50 -7.60
C TYR A 105 -3.13 -3.54 -6.60
N SER A 106 -3.08 -2.58 -5.68
CA SER A 106 -1.97 -2.39 -4.75
C SER A 106 -1.85 -3.50 -3.71
N GLY A 107 -0.72 -4.23 -3.74
CA GLY A 107 -0.36 -5.19 -2.71
C GLY A 107 -0.03 -4.50 -1.38
N THR A 108 0.57 -3.31 -1.42
CA THR A 108 0.82 -2.48 -0.23
C THR A 108 -0.49 -2.12 0.48
N VAL A 109 -1.51 -1.63 -0.24
CA VAL A 109 -2.83 -1.33 0.36
C VAL A 109 -3.48 -2.62 0.86
N ALA A 110 -3.39 -3.70 0.09
CA ALA A 110 -3.96 -4.98 0.43
C ALA A 110 -3.40 -5.61 1.71
N ALA A 111 -2.11 -5.47 1.96
CA ALA A 111 -1.47 -5.90 3.20
C ALA A 111 -1.97 -5.08 4.41
N ALA A 112 -2.07 -3.75 4.30
CA ALA A 112 -2.66 -2.91 5.35
C ALA A 112 -4.13 -3.28 5.60
N ALA A 113 -4.86 -3.60 4.54
CA ALA A 113 -6.28 -3.91 4.62
C ALA A 113 -6.58 -5.24 5.34
N GLU A 114 -5.61 -6.15 5.45
CA GLU A 114 -5.73 -7.38 6.27
C GLU A 114 -5.78 -7.05 7.77
N GLY A 115 -5.00 -6.06 8.23
CA GLY A 115 -5.10 -5.56 9.60
C GLY A 115 -6.40 -4.83 9.87
N ALA A 116 -6.77 -3.93 8.95
CA ALA A 116 -8.01 -3.17 9.07
C ALA A 116 -9.23 -4.10 9.13
N ALA A 117 -9.25 -5.20 8.39
CA ALA A 117 -10.33 -6.19 8.42
C ALA A 117 -10.60 -6.77 9.82
N ILE A 118 -9.63 -6.72 10.73
CA ILE A 118 -9.78 -7.15 12.13
C ILE A 118 -9.61 -5.99 13.12
N ASN A 119 -9.92 -4.76 12.70
CA ASN A 119 -9.91 -3.53 13.48
C ASN A 119 -8.53 -3.13 14.05
N ILE A 120 -7.45 -3.47 13.36
CA ILE A 120 -6.11 -2.97 13.70
C ILE A 120 -5.85 -1.69 12.89
N PRO A 121 -5.46 -0.57 13.55
CA PRO A 121 -4.98 0.63 12.86
C PRO A 121 -3.97 0.27 11.76
N SER A 122 -4.25 0.64 10.52
CA SER A 122 -3.44 0.22 9.37
C SER A 122 -3.22 1.36 8.40
N ILE A 123 -1.95 1.59 8.03
CA ILE A 123 -1.52 2.67 7.14
C ILE A 123 -0.77 2.05 5.95
N ALA A 124 -1.22 2.36 4.74
CA ALA A 124 -0.51 2.04 3.51
C ALA A 124 0.32 3.26 3.10
N ILE A 125 1.60 3.08 2.80
CA ILE A 125 2.56 4.18 2.62
C ILE A 125 3.25 4.00 1.28
N SER A 126 3.25 5.05 0.47
CA SER A 126 3.72 5.02 -0.91
C SER A 126 4.53 6.27 -1.24
N GLN A 127 5.56 6.14 -2.07
CA GLN A 127 6.41 7.26 -2.49
C GLN A 127 6.38 7.40 -4.01
N GLU A 128 6.07 8.60 -4.50
CA GLU A 128 6.25 8.95 -5.91
C GLU A 128 7.74 8.98 -6.24
N TYR A 129 8.12 8.40 -7.36
CA TYR A 129 9.51 8.33 -7.83
C TYR A 129 9.60 8.78 -9.29
N ASP A 130 10.80 9.11 -9.74
CA ASP A 130 11.06 9.35 -11.15
C ASP A 130 11.44 8.04 -11.84
N ASN A 131 10.56 7.55 -12.72
CA ASN A 131 10.81 6.34 -13.51
C ASN A 131 12.10 6.41 -14.35
N LYS A 132 12.58 7.62 -14.69
CA LYS A 132 13.78 7.79 -15.53
C LYS A 132 15.07 7.56 -14.77
N SER A 133 15.17 8.04 -13.52
CA SER A 133 16.35 7.80 -12.69
C SER A 133 16.28 6.46 -11.97
N GLY A 134 15.07 5.96 -11.68
CA GLY A 134 14.85 4.78 -10.85
C GLY A 134 15.21 4.98 -9.38
N GLU A 135 15.69 6.17 -9.00
CA GLU A 135 16.06 6.52 -7.64
C GLU A 135 14.84 7.01 -6.87
N ILE A 136 14.67 6.48 -5.65
CA ILE A 136 13.60 6.91 -4.74
C ILE A 136 14.18 7.80 -3.66
N ASN A 137 13.59 8.97 -3.50
CA ASN A 137 13.94 9.91 -2.44
C ASN A 137 13.03 9.71 -1.22
N TRP A 138 13.62 9.28 -0.10
CA TRP A 138 12.90 9.04 1.15
C TRP A 138 12.80 10.27 2.08
N VAL A 139 13.26 11.45 1.66
CA VAL A 139 13.28 12.66 2.51
C VAL A 139 11.90 13.03 3.02
N ASN A 140 10.86 12.93 2.17
CA ASN A 140 9.49 13.22 2.57
C ASN A 140 8.99 12.27 3.68
N PRO A 141 8.99 10.93 3.51
CA PRO A 141 8.58 10.02 4.58
C PRO A 141 9.46 10.15 5.82
N GLN A 142 10.78 10.34 5.70
CA GLN A 142 11.66 10.58 6.84
C GLN A 142 11.26 11.82 7.65
N ARG A 143 10.82 12.88 6.96
CA ARG A 143 10.44 14.15 7.59
C ARG A 143 9.05 14.12 8.22
N PHE A 144 8.08 13.50 7.56
CA PHE A 144 6.66 13.68 7.90
C PHE A 144 5.97 12.45 8.49
N LEU A 145 6.50 11.24 8.29
CA LEU A 145 5.76 10.02 8.63
C LEU A 145 5.49 9.89 10.14
N LYS A 146 6.45 10.26 11.00
CA LYS A 146 6.23 10.28 12.47
C LYS A 146 5.01 11.13 12.84
N GLN A 147 4.99 12.38 12.37
CA GLN A 147 3.90 13.32 12.66
C GLN A 147 2.56 12.81 12.13
N ILE A 148 2.55 12.20 10.94
CA ILE A 148 1.34 11.62 10.35
C ILE A 148 0.83 10.46 11.21
N ILE A 149 1.70 9.56 11.66
CA ILE A 149 1.31 8.43 12.51
C ILE A 149 0.75 8.94 13.84
N GLU A 150 1.44 9.86 14.51
CA GLU A 150 0.98 10.43 15.78
C GLU A 150 -0.37 11.15 15.63
N MET A 151 -0.54 11.94 14.56
CA MET A 151 -1.80 12.60 14.25
C MET A 151 -2.94 11.59 14.07
N LEU A 152 -2.75 10.57 13.23
CA LEU A 152 -3.78 9.56 12.95
C LEU A 152 -4.10 8.72 14.19
N MET A 153 -3.10 8.33 14.98
CA MET A 153 -3.31 7.51 16.18
C MET A 153 -4.07 8.26 17.29
N ASN A 154 -4.02 9.60 17.29
CA ASN A 154 -4.69 10.43 18.29
C ASN A 154 -6.11 10.89 17.91
N VAL A 155 -6.60 10.60 16.70
CA VAL A 155 -7.99 10.92 16.33
C VAL A 155 -8.98 9.85 16.78
N SER A 156 -10.08 10.28 17.40
CA SER A 156 -11.14 9.37 17.89
C SER A 156 -12.05 8.84 16.78
N PHE A 157 -12.16 9.56 15.64
CA PHE A 157 -13.05 9.20 14.54
C PHE A 157 -12.46 8.18 13.56
N TRP A 158 -11.19 7.78 13.72
CA TRP A 158 -10.60 6.76 12.84
C TRP A 158 -11.22 5.40 13.16
N ASN A 159 -12.23 5.01 12.38
CA ASN A 159 -12.73 3.65 12.34
C ASN A 159 -11.59 2.71 11.91
N LYS A 160 -11.22 1.76 12.78
CA LYS A 160 -10.05 0.90 12.57
C LYS A 160 -10.24 -0.14 11.46
N SER A 161 -11.45 -0.24 10.89
CA SER A 161 -11.69 -0.97 9.63
C SER A 161 -11.32 -0.17 8.37
N THR A 162 -10.88 1.08 8.52
CA THR A 162 -10.45 1.97 7.44
C THR A 162 -8.92 1.97 7.34
N VAL A 163 -8.39 1.74 6.14
CA VAL A 163 -6.96 1.93 5.85
C VAL A 163 -6.69 3.40 5.58
N MET A 164 -5.66 3.97 6.21
CA MET A 164 -5.17 5.30 5.86
C MET A 164 -4.12 5.17 4.76
N ASN A 165 -4.47 5.55 3.53
CA ASN A 165 -3.57 5.49 2.39
C ASN A 165 -2.79 6.80 2.25
N VAL A 166 -1.49 6.74 2.42
CA VAL A 166 -0.58 7.88 2.46
C VAL A 166 0.33 7.83 1.24
N ASN A 167 0.29 8.86 0.39
CA ASN A 167 1.23 9.02 -0.72
C ASN A 167 2.09 10.26 -0.53
N PHE A 168 3.40 10.08 -0.65
CA PHE A 168 4.38 11.15 -0.63
C PHE A 168 4.74 11.58 -2.06
N PRO A 169 4.75 12.89 -2.37
CA PRO A 169 5.15 13.37 -3.69
C PRO A 169 6.67 13.22 -3.88
N LEU A 170 7.11 13.27 -5.14
CA LEU A 170 8.53 13.24 -5.50
C LEU A 170 9.24 14.53 -5.07
N MET A 171 8.55 15.66 -5.24
CA MET A 171 9.03 16.99 -4.85
C MET A 171 8.97 17.16 -3.33
N PRO A 172 9.74 18.09 -2.73
CA PRO A 172 9.57 18.46 -1.33
C PRO A 172 8.10 18.77 -1.03
N ALA A 173 7.52 18.06 -0.05
CA ALA A 173 6.10 18.19 0.23
C ALA A 173 5.73 19.59 0.71
N LYS A 174 4.70 20.18 0.12
CA LYS A 174 4.13 21.48 0.52
C LYS A 174 3.32 21.41 1.82
N GLY A 175 2.88 20.22 2.20
CA GLY A 175 2.04 19.97 3.36
C GLY A 175 1.20 18.71 3.17
N ILE A 176 0.25 18.51 4.08
CA ILE A 176 -0.69 17.38 4.08
C ILE A 176 -2.04 17.84 3.52
N LYS A 177 -2.64 17.02 2.64
CA LYS A 177 -4.01 17.21 2.14
C LYS A 177 -4.78 15.90 2.33
N PHE A 178 -5.89 15.99 3.04
CA PHE A 178 -6.86 14.89 3.11
C PHE A 178 -7.67 14.87 1.82
N THR A 179 -7.77 13.71 1.18
CA THR A 179 -8.30 13.59 -0.18
C THR A 179 -9.28 12.44 -0.30
N ASP A 180 -10.26 12.56 -1.20
CA ASP A 180 -10.93 11.39 -1.74
C ASP A 180 -9.96 10.57 -2.62
N GLN A 181 -10.40 9.39 -3.06
CA GLN A 181 -9.57 8.48 -3.87
C GLN A 181 -9.23 9.06 -5.25
N GLY A 182 -10.12 9.86 -5.85
CA GLY A 182 -10.07 10.22 -7.26
C GLY A 182 -10.36 9.04 -8.19
N LYS A 183 -10.59 9.33 -9.47
CA LYS A 183 -10.82 8.30 -10.51
C LYS A 183 -10.09 8.65 -11.80
N TYR A 184 -9.67 7.62 -12.54
CA TYR A 184 -9.22 7.73 -13.93
C TYR A 184 -9.54 6.44 -14.68
N VAL A 185 -9.57 6.51 -16.00
CA VAL A 185 -9.57 5.32 -16.86
C VAL A 185 -8.16 4.73 -16.86
N PRO A 186 -7.95 3.49 -16.37
CA PRO A 186 -6.62 2.88 -16.36
C PRO A 186 -5.97 2.96 -17.74
N CYS A 187 -4.73 3.43 -17.77
CA CYS A 187 -3.95 3.47 -18.98
C CYS A 187 -2.98 2.30 -18.90
N ASN A 188 -3.30 1.24 -19.63
CA ASN A 188 -2.43 0.08 -19.69
C ASN A 188 -1.39 0.35 -20.78
N GLU A 189 -0.20 0.78 -20.38
CA GLU A 189 0.96 0.69 -21.28
C GLU A 189 1.29 -0.80 -21.38
N ILE A 190 0.92 -1.37 -22.52
CA ILE A 190 1.12 -2.78 -22.85
C ILE A 190 2.13 -2.82 -23.98
N GLU A 191 3.30 -3.36 -23.69
CA GLU A 191 4.29 -3.66 -24.72
C GLU A 191 3.96 -5.04 -25.31
N LYS A 192 3.78 -5.09 -26.63
CA LYS A 192 3.69 -6.35 -27.37
C LYS A 192 5.11 -6.75 -27.76
N ASN A 193 5.58 -7.90 -27.28
CA ASN A 193 6.80 -8.50 -27.78
C ASN A 193 6.43 -9.57 -28.80
N GLU A 194 6.85 -9.35 -30.04
CA GLU A 194 6.73 -10.32 -31.12
C GLU A 194 7.86 -11.33 -31.00
N SER A 195 7.51 -12.62 -30.93
CA SER A 195 8.51 -13.68 -31.03
C SER A 195 8.76 -14.01 -32.51
N SER A 196 9.88 -14.66 -32.81
CA SER A 196 10.17 -15.14 -34.18
C SER A 196 9.18 -16.20 -34.68
N ASP A 197 8.36 -16.75 -33.79
CA ASP A 197 7.31 -17.71 -34.06
C ASP A 197 5.96 -16.98 -34.05
N ASP A 198 5.30 -16.89 -35.22
CA ASP A 198 4.00 -16.23 -35.41
C ASP A 198 2.89 -16.79 -34.51
N SER A 199 3.10 -17.96 -33.88
CA SER A 199 2.12 -18.56 -32.95
C SER A 199 2.19 -17.99 -31.53
N ASN A 200 3.26 -17.27 -31.16
CA ASN A 200 3.48 -16.80 -29.80
C ASN A 200 3.66 -15.28 -29.74
N VAL A 201 2.72 -14.62 -29.06
CA VAL A 201 2.79 -13.20 -28.69
C VAL A 201 2.88 -13.10 -27.18
N SER A 202 3.82 -12.30 -26.67
CA SER A 202 3.87 -11.98 -25.24
C SER A 202 3.56 -10.51 -25.02
N TYR A 203 2.93 -10.21 -23.89
CA TYR A 203 2.58 -8.86 -23.49
C TYR A 203 3.17 -8.55 -22.12
N THR A 204 3.81 -7.38 -22.00
CA THR A 204 4.27 -6.86 -20.72
C THR A 204 3.40 -5.67 -20.34
N ILE A 205 2.70 -5.75 -19.21
CA ILE A 205 2.03 -4.59 -18.62
C ILE A 205 3.09 -3.82 -17.83
N THR A 206 3.52 -2.68 -18.34
CA THR A 206 4.57 -1.87 -17.71
C THR A 206 4.00 -0.83 -16.76
N ARG A 207 2.73 -0.44 -16.95
CA ARG A 207 2.09 0.60 -16.14
C ARG A 207 0.57 0.50 -16.18
N ILE A 208 -0.06 0.74 -15.03
CA ILE A 208 -1.53 0.85 -14.88
C ILE A 208 -1.94 2.32 -14.64
N THR A 209 -1.15 3.05 -13.85
CA THR A 209 -1.34 4.48 -13.60
C THR A 209 -1.21 5.27 -14.90
N PRO A 210 -2.09 6.23 -15.20
CA PRO A 210 -1.93 7.15 -16.32
C PRO A 210 -0.70 8.04 -16.15
N ASN A 211 -0.09 8.46 -17.25
CA ASN A 211 1.03 9.41 -17.18
C ASN A 211 0.54 10.77 -16.67
N LYS A 212 1.46 11.62 -16.23
CA LYS A 212 1.13 12.96 -15.70
C LYS A 212 0.23 13.77 -16.65
N LYS A 213 0.44 13.66 -17.98
CA LYS A 213 -0.39 14.33 -18.98
C LYS A 213 -1.85 13.88 -18.91
N ASN A 214 -2.10 12.59 -18.76
CA ASN A 214 -3.44 12.02 -18.66
C ASN A 214 -4.07 12.22 -17.27
N ARG A 215 -3.27 12.48 -16.23
CA ARG A 215 -3.74 12.81 -14.87
C ARG A 215 -4.15 14.28 -14.69
N ALA A 216 -3.81 15.17 -15.62
CA ALA A 216 -4.02 16.61 -15.47
C ALA A 216 -5.49 17.03 -15.27
N GLN A 217 -6.45 16.22 -15.71
CA GLN A 217 -7.89 16.46 -15.56
C GLN A 217 -8.52 15.69 -14.39
N CYS A 218 -7.73 14.91 -13.64
CA CYS A 218 -8.21 14.15 -12.50
C CYS A 218 -8.35 15.04 -11.25
N ASP A 219 -9.09 14.55 -10.27
CA ASP A 219 -9.36 15.18 -8.98
C ASP A 219 -8.76 14.37 -7.82
N GLY A 220 -9.19 14.67 -6.59
CA GLY A 220 -8.86 13.88 -5.41
C GLY A 220 -7.36 13.78 -5.11
N SER A 221 -6.95 12.58 -4.70
CA SER A 221 -5.55 12.25 -4.41
C SER A 221 -4.62 12.47 -5.61
N ILE A 222 -5.13 12.33 -6.84
CA ILE A 222 -4.33 12.44 -8.07
C ILE A 222 -3.88 13.87 -8.31
N LYS A 223 -4.82 14.82 -8.25
CA LYS A 223 -4.49 16.24 -8.38
C LYS A 223 -3.56 16.69 -7.25
N ALA A 224 -3.86 16.29 -6.03
CA ALA A 224 -3.11 16.72 -4.85
C ALA A 224 -1.65 16.24 -4.86
N ILE A 225 -1.38 15.00 -5.27
CA ILE A 225 0.00 14.49 -5.34
C ILE A 225 0.79 15.20 -6.44
N ASP A 226 0.17 15.46 -7.61
CA ASP A 226 0.79 16.19 -8.72
C ASP A 226 1.05 17.67 -8.37
N GLU A 227 0.21 18.26 -7.50
CA GLU A 227 0.41 19.60 -6.92
C GLU A 227 1.52 19.65 -5.85
N GLY A 228 2.10 18.50 -5.45
CA GLY A 228 3.19 18.41 -4.47
C GLY A 228 2.74 18.33 -3.01
N TYR A 229 1.53 17.83 -2.75
CA TYR A 229 1.05 17.57 -1.38
C TYR A 229 1.19 16.10 -1.02
N ILE A 230 1.41 15.83 0.28
CA ILE A 230 1.21 14.51 0.86
C ILE A 230 -0.30 14.27 0.86
N THR A 231 -0.73 13.15 0.29
CA THR A 231 -2.15 12.79 0.28
C THR A 231 -2.43 11.77 1.37
N ILE A 232 -3.56 11.95 2.06
CA ILE A 232 -4.09 10.96 3.01
C ILE A 232 -5.54 10.69 2.61
N THR A 233 -5.77 9.50 2.07
CA THR A 233 -7.10 9.03 1.67
C THR A 233 -7.55 7.90 2.60
N PRO A 234 -8.66 8.06 3.35
CA PRO A 234 -9.26 6.97 4.09
C PRO A 234 -9.97 6.00 3.14
N LEU A 235 -9.57 4.72 3.14
CA LEU A 235 -10.11 3.68 2.27
C LEU A 235 -10.97 2.69 3.05
N LYS A 236 -12.22 2.53 2.61
CA LYS A 236 -13.15 1.50 3.10
C LYS A 236 -13.09 0.27 2.21
N PHE A 237 -13.39 -0.90 2.79
CA PHE A 237 -13.43 -2.18 2.09
C PHE A 237 -14.80 -2.86 2.10
N ASP A 238 -15.82 -2.21 2.67
CA ASP A 238 -17.20 -2.55 2.34
C ASP A 238 -17.47 -1.98 0.94
N MET A 239 -17.56 -2.88 -0.03
CA MET A 239 -17.77 -2.52 -1.44
C MET A 239 -19.25 -2.41 -1.80
N THR A 240 -20.15 -2.55 -0.81
CA THR A 240 -21.59 -2.43 -1.03
C THR A 240 -21.93 -1.00 -1.48
N ASP A 241 -22.52 -0.88 -2.67
CA ASP A 241 -23.16 0.35 -3.10
C ASP A 241 -24.51 0.47 -2.40
N PHE A 242 -24.52 1.19 -1.27
CA PHE A 242 -25.72 1.37 -0.45
C PHE A 242 -26.81 2.21 -1.14
N ASP A 243 -26.46 3.07 -2.10
CA ASP A 243 -27.43 3.85 -2.86
C ASP A 243 -28.19 2.95 -3.84
N VAL A 244 -27.46 2.06 -4.53
CA VAL A 244 -28.06 1.01 -5.39
C VAL A 244 -28.86 0.02 -4.56
N LEU A 245 -28.31 -0.45 -3.43
CA LEU A 245 -29.03 -1.37 -2.53
C LEU A 245 -30.36 -0.77 -2.04
N THR A 246 -30.36 0.52 -1.69
CA THR A 246 -31.57 1.24 -1.30
C THR A 246 -32.60 1.26 -2.43
N SER A 247 -32.17 1.49 -3.66
CA SER A 247 -33.04 1.46 -4.84
C SER A 247 -33.61 0.06 -5.10
N LEU A 248 -32.80 -0.99 -4.96
CA LEU A 248 -33.25 -2.39 -5.12
C LEU A 248 -34.31 -2.80 -4.11
N ASN A 249 -34.25 -2.26 -2.87
CA ASN A 249 -35.26 -2.53 -1.86
C ASN A 249 -36.66 -2.01 -2.23
N SER A 250 -36.77 -1.04 -3.15
CA SER A 250 -38.06 -0.55 -3.64
C SER A 250 -38.76 -1.48 -4.65
N LEU A 251 -38.06 -2.52 -5.13
CA LEU A 251 -38.61 -3.51 -6.07
C LEU A 251 -39.40 -4.65 -5.38
N LYS A 252 -39.51 -4.63 -4.04
CA LYS A 252 -40.27 -5.61 -3.24
C LYS A 252 -41.56 -4.99 -2.73
#